data_AF-A0A5P8WDG8-F1
#
_entry.id   AF-A0A5P8WDG8-F1
#
_cell.length_a   1.000
_cell.length_b   1.000
_cell.length_c   1.000
_cell.angle_alpha   90.00
_cell.angle_beta   90.00
_cell.angle_gamma   90.00
#
_symmetry.space_group_name_H-M   'P 1'
#
loop_
_entity.id
_entity.type
_entity.pdbx_description
1 polymer ?
#
loop_
_entity_poly.entity_id
_entity_poly.type
_entity_poly.pdbx_seq_one_letter_code
_entity_poly.pdbx_strand_id
1 'polypeptide(L)'
;MLIGYARISTDDQNLNLQKDALVSAGCEKIYSDRISGAKATRAGLTLALEVARTGDVLIVWRLDRLGRSLKDLIEILTFPVISLIERSLTIPLAQSPILS
;
A
#
# COMPACT_ATOMS: atom_id res chain seq x y z
N MET A 1 -15.45 4.26 -0.15
CA MET A 1 -14.80 2.98 0.20
C MET A 1 -13.31 3.21 0.42
N LEU A 2 -12.70 2.48 1.36
CA LEU A 2 -11.24 2.51 1.56
C LEU A 2 -10.59 1.40 0.73
N ILE A 3 -9.70 1.77 -0.20
CA ILE A 3 -8.95 0.84 -1.05
C ILE A 3 -7.50 0.84 -0.58
N GLY A 4 -6.97 -0.31 -0.19
CA GLY A 4 -5.58 -0.50 0.17
C GLY A 4 -4.73 -0.89 -1.04
N TYR A 5 -3.54 -0.32 -1.16
CA TYR A 5 -2.53 -0.76 -2.11
C TYR A 5 -1.17 -0.99 -1.43
N ALA A 6 -0.58 -2.17 -1.68
CA ALA A 6 0.75 -2.56 -1.20
C ALA A 6 1.67 -2.95 -2.36
N ARG A 7 2.95 -2.58 -2.28
CA ARG A 7 3.97 -3.01 -3.25
C ARG A 7 5.07 -3.76 -2.51
N ILE A 8 5.25 -5.02 -2.88
CA ILE A 8 6.13 -5.96 -2.18
C ILE A 8 7.29 -6.34 -3.10
N SER A 9 8.52 -6.14 -2.66
CA SER A 9 9.69 -6.75 -3.31
C SER A 9 9.85 -8.19 -2.87
N THR A 10 10.43 -9.05 -3.72
CA THR A 10 10.66 -10.49 -3.43
C THR A 10 11.39 -10.77 -2.11
N ASP A 11 12.17 -9.82 -1.60
CA ASP A 11 12.94 -9.92 -0.35
C ASP A 11 12.16 -9.49 0.92
N ASP A 12 10.96 -8.93 0.79
CA ASP A 12 10.27 -8.35 1.93
C ASP A 12 9.53 -9.43 2.73
N GLN A 13 10.17 -9.94 3.80
CA GLN A 13 9.62 -10.84 4.82
C GLN A 13 8.39 -10.26 5.54
N ASN A 14 8.07 -8.97 5.34
CA ASN A 14 7.03 -8.24 6.07
C ASN A 14 5.70 -8.12 5.31
N LEU A 15 5.41 -9.05 4.39
CA LEU A 15 4.17 -9.07 3.60
C LEU A 15 2.92 -9.04 4.50
N ASN A 16 2.95 -9.77 5.61
CA ASN A 16 1.85 -9.83 6.56
C ASN A 16 1.64 -8.47 7.25
N LEU A 17 2.71 -7.81 7.72
CA LEU A 17 2.61 -6.52 8.40
C LEU A 17 2.00 -5.42 7.52
N GLN A 18 2.35 -5.38 6.24
CA GLN A 18 1.77 -4.40 5.31
C GLN A 18 0.27 -4.64 5.11
N LYS A 19 -0.12 -5.91 4.92
CA LYS A 19 -1.53 -6.28 4.76
C LYS A 19 -2.32 -6.04 6.03
N ASP A 20 -1.82 -6.47 7.18
CA ASP A 20 -2.46 -6.35 8.49
C ASP A 20 -2.79 -4.90 8.81
N ALA A 21 -1.91 -3.97 8.42
CA ALA A 21 -2.17 -2.58 8.67
C ALA A 21 -3.09 -1.91 7.64
N LEU A 22 -3.10 -2.36 6.39
CA LEU A 22 -4.15 -1.94 5.45
C LEU A 22 -5.52 -2.43 5.93
N VAL A 23 -5.60 -3.66 6.45
CA VAL A 23 -6.80 -4.19 7.11
C VAL A 23 -7.14 -3.35 8.35
N SER A 24 -6.17 -3.05 9.21
CA SER A 24 -6.38 -2.21 10.41
C SER A 24 -6.75 -0.76 10.08
N ALA A 25 -6.38 -0.26 8.90
CA ALA A 25 -6.81 1.04 8.40
C ALA A 25 -8.26 1.03 7.89
N GLY A 26 -8.92 -0.13 7.86
CA GLY A 26 -10.30 -0.30 7.40
C GLY A 26 -10.41 -0.45 5.89
N CYS A 27 -9.34 -0.85 5.18
CA CYS A 27 -9.41 -1.08 3.74
C CYS A 27 -10.35 -2.25 3.43
N GLU A 28 -11.39 -1.98 2.65
CA GLU A 28 -12.38 -2.97 2.22
C GLU A 28 -11.85 -3.84 1.08
N LYS A 29 -11.03 -3.25 0.19
CA LYS A 29 -10.36 -3.95 -0.90
C LYS A 29 -8.87 -3.69 -0.83
N ILE A 30 -8.05 -4.73 -0.88
CA ILE A 30 -6.60 -4.61 -0.83
C ILE A 30 -6.00 -5.21 -2.11
N TYR A 31 -5.25 -4.39 -2.84
CA TYR A 31 -4.50 -4.78 -4.02
C TYR A 31 -3.02 -4.81 -3.70
N SER A 32 -2.28 -5.74 -4.32
CA SER A 32 -0.85 -5.82 -4.11
C SER A 32 -0.09 -6.20 -5.37
N ASP A 33 1.04 -5.53 -5.60
CA ASP A 33 1.98 -5.90 -6.64
C ASP A 33 3.22 -6.57 -6.04
N ARG A 34 3.60 -7.72 -6.60
CA ARG A 34 4.85 -8.41 -6.27
C ARG A 34 5.89 -8.11 -7.34
N ILE A 35 6.97 -7.46 -6.96
CA ILE A 35 8.08 -7.13 -7.87
C ILE A 35 9.21 -8.13 -7.61
N SER A 36 9.47 -8.96 -8.62
CA SER A 36 10.70 -9.76 -8.72
C SER A 36 11.50 -9.30 -9.93
N GLY A 37 12.74 -8.86 -9.72
CA GLY A 37 13.65 -8.44 -10.79
C GLY A 37 13.35 -7.05 -11.39
N ALA A 38 14.04 -6.71 -12.49
CA ALA A 38 14.08 -5.37 -13.06
C ALA A 38 12.78 -4.90 -13.76
N LYS A 39 11.84 -5.81 -14.05
CA LYS A 39 10.55 -5.50 -14.69
C LYS A 39 9.41 -5.62 -13.69
N ALA A 40 9.15 -4.53 -12.99
CA ALA A 40 7.97 -4.35 -12.15
C ALA A 40 6.74 -4.01 -13.01
N THR A 41 5.85 -4.96 -13.25
CA THR A 41 4.48 -4.69 -13.70
C THR A 41 3.64 -4.27 -12.48
N ARG A 42 2.80 -3.24 -12.65
CA ARG A 42 1.95 -2.67 -11.59
C ARG A 42 0.46 -3.00 -11.81
N ALA A 43 0.16 -4.27 -12.06
CA ALA A 43 -1.20 -4.68 -12.40
C ALA A 43 -2.16 -4.45 -11.21
N GLY A 44 -1.70 -4.64 -9.98
CA GLY A 44 -2.45 -4.37 -8.76
C GLY A 44 -2.79 -2.90 -8.59
N LEU A 45 -1.83 -1.99 -8.84
CA LEU A 45 -2.12 -0.54 -8.80
C LEU A 45 -3.14 -0.14 -9.86
N THR A 46 -2.98 -0.64 -11.09
CA THR A 46 -3.92 -0.35 -12.18
C THR A 46 -5.33 -0.79 -11.82
N LEU A 47 -5.50 -2.03 -11.30
CA LEU A 47 -6.80 -2.52 -10.85
C LEU A 47 -7.39 -1.70 -9.71
N ALA A 48 -6.57 -1.27 -8.74
CA ALA A 48 -7.03 -0.42 -7.65
C ALA A 48 -7.59 0.91 -8.16
N LEU A 49 -6.92 1.53 -9.14
CA LEU A 49 -7.35 2.77 -9.77
C LEU A 49 -8.60 2.58 -10.66
N GLU A 50 -8.72 1.46 -11.37
CA GLU A 50 -9.88 1.16 -12.21
C GLU A 50 -11.16 0.89 -11.40
N VAL A 51 -11.01 0.28 -10.23
CA VAL A 51 -12.13 -0.02 -9.32
C VAL A 51 -12.54 1.21 -8.52
N ALA A 52 -11.61 2.14 -8.29
CA ALA A 52 -11.89 3.36 -7.55
C ALA A 52 -12.98 4.20 -8.25
N ARG A 53 -13.87 4.78 -7.45
CA ARG A 53 -14.94 5.69 -7.87
C ARG A 53 -14.83 7.00 -7.10
N THR A 54 -15.40 8.08 -7.63
CA THR A 54 -15.42 9.38 -6.96
C THR A 54 -15.91 9.26 -5.52
N GLY A 55 -15.11 9.74 -4.56
CA GLY A 55 -15.39 9.62 -3.11
C GLY A 55 -14.69 8.44 -2.42
N ASP A 56 -14.02 7.56 -3.17
CA ASP A 56 -13.13 6.54 -2.60
C ASP A 56 -11.77 7.11 -2.21
N VAL A 57 -11.08 6.38 -1.33
CA VAL A 57 -9.79 6.77 -0.78
C VAL A 57 -8.80 5.63 -0.98
N LEU A 58 -7.70 5.90 -1.67
CA LEU A 58 -6.59 4.98 -1.83
C LEU A 58 -5.59 5.14 -0.67
N ILE A 59 -5.55 4.14 0.21
CA ILE A 59 -4.60 4.04 1.31
C ILE A 59 -3.38 3.25 0.83
N VAL A 60 -2.19 3.81 1.07
CA VAL A 60 -0.92 3.14 0.79
C VAL A 60 -0.09 3.09 2.06
N TRP A 61 0.66 2.01 2.22
CA TRP A 61 1.55 1.85 3.37
C TRP A 61 2.66 2.88 3.42
N ARG A 62 3.27 3.14 2.26
CA ARG A 62 4.45 3.98 2.10
C ARG A 62 4.43 4.66 0.74
N LEU A 63 4.72 5.95 0.72
CA LEU A 63 4.66 6.75 -0.49
C LEU A 63 5.78 6.43 -1.49
N ASP A 64 6.98 6.11 -1.00
CA ASP A 64 8.12 5.68 -1.83
C ASP A 64 7.86 4.33 -2.55
N ARG A 65 6.82 3.61 -2.11
CA ARG A 65 6.35 2.38 -2.72
C ARG A 65 5.24 2.60 -3.76
N LEU A 66 4.67 3.81 -3.85
CA LEU A 66 3.70 4.17 -4.88
C LEU A 66 4.40 4.57 -6.18
N GLY A 67 5.23 5.61 -6.13
CA GLY A 67 5.97 6.13 -7.27
C GLY A 67 7.35 5.48 -7.50
N ARG A 68 7.90 5.65 -8.72
CA ARG A 68 9.31 5.44 -9.07
C ARG A 68 10.08 6.76 -9.20
N SER A 69 9.36 7.87 -9.32
CA SER A 69 9.87 9.24 -9.39
C SER A 69 8.78 10.20 -8.92
N LEU A 70 9.13 11.47 -8.65
CA LEU A 70 8.15 12.50 -8.33
C LEU A 70 7.13 12.69 -9.47
N LYS A 71 7.57 12.61 -10.73
CA LYS A 71 6.68 12.72 -11.90
C LYS A 71 5.65 11.59 -11.92
N ASP A 72 6.11 10.35 -11.74
CA ASP A 72 5.24 9.17 -11.64
C ASP A 72 4.26 9.27 -10.47
N LEU A 73 4.71 9.86 -9.34
CA LEU A 73 3.84 10.14 -8.21
C LEU A 73 2.75 11.17 -8.54
N ILE A 74 3.11 12.28 -9.19
CA ILE A 74 2.16 13.33 -9.58
C ILE A 74 1.13 12.77 -10.57
N GLU A 75 1.57 11.96 -11.55
CA GLU A 75 0.66 11.30 -12.50
C GLU A 75 -0.35 10.40 -11.77
N ILE A 76 0.09 9.63 -10.76
CA ILE A 76 -0.80 8.82 -9.94
C ILE A 76 -1.77 9.72 -9.16
N LEU A 77 -1.29 10.75 -8.45
CA LEU A 77 -2.09 11.64 -7.61
C LEU A 77 -3.08 12.52 -8.39
N THR A 78 -2.82 12.76 -9.68
CA THR A 78 -3.72 13.53 -10.56
C THR A 78 -4.98 12.74 -10.91
N PHE A 79 -5.05 11.44 -10.62
CA PHE A 79 -6.30 10.71 -10.69
C PHE A 79 -7.27 11.26 -9.62
N PRO A 80 -8.53 11.58 -9.99
CA PRO A 80 -9.48 12.34 -9.16
C PRO A 80 -10.02 11.60 -7.92
N VAL A 81 -9.31 10.58 -7.42
CA VAL A 81 -9.81 9.60 -6.46
C VAL A 81 -8.81 9.27 -5.35
N ILE A 82 -7.74 10.05 -5.20
CA ILE A 82 -6.65 9.70 -4.27
C ILE A 82 -6.57 10.72 -3.14
N SER A 83 -7.14 10.38 -1.99
CA SER A 83 -6.70 10.95 -0.72
C SER A 83 -5.60 10.06 -0.15
N LEU A 84 -4.37 10.56 -0.12
CA LEU A 84 -3.23 9.80 0.35
C LEU A 84 -3.10 9.94 1.87
N ILE A 85 -3.24 8.84 2.61
CA ILE A 85 -2.96 8.80 4.04
C ILE A 85 -1.70 7.98 4.25
N GLU A 86 -0.57 8.65 4.48
CA GLU A 86 0.66 7.98 4.94
C GLU A 86 0.50 7.65 6.43
N ARG A 87 0.21 6.39 6.75
CA ARG A 87 0.34 5.89 8.12
C ARG A 87 1.70 5.19 8.25
N SER A 88 2.74 5.98 8.52
CA SER A 88 3.95 5.47 9.17
C SER A 88 3.52 4.80 10.48
N LEU A 89 3.59 3.46 10.59
CA LEU A 89 3.25 2.87 11.88
C LEU A 89 4.23 3.35 12.91
N THR A 90 3.68 3.91 13.99
CA THR A 90 4.34 3.83 15.27
C THR A 90 4.17 2.40 15.76
N ILE A 91 5.28 1.67 15.87
CA ILE A 91 5.34 0.38 16.56
C ILE A 91 5.39 0.69 18.06
N PRO A 92 4.41 0.30 18.90
CA PRO A 92 4.69 0.14 20.31
C PRO A 92 5.59 -1.08 20.48
N LEU A 93 6.84 -0.86 20.87
CA LEU A 93 7.68 -1.91 21.45
C LEU A 93 7.04 -2.36 22.76
N ALA A 94 6.52 -3.60 22.81
CA ALA A 94 6.32 -4.49 23.97
C ALA A 94 5.16 -5.47 23.65
N GLN A 95 5.17 -6.76 23.95
CA GLN A 95 5.88 -7.51 24.99
C GLN A 95 6.30 -8.89 24.46
N SER A 96 7.55 -9.27 24.72
CA SER A 96 7.97 -10.67 24.70
C SER A 96 7.29 -11.43 25.84
N PRO A 97 6.58 -12.54 25.60
CA PRO A 97 6.37 -13.52 26.64
C PRO A 97 7.68 -14.28 26.83
N ILE A 98 8.24 -14.13 28.03
CA ILE A 98 9.32 -14.93 28.57
C ILE A 98 8.95 -16.41 28.40
N LEU A 99 9.83 -17.19 27.76
CA LEU A 99 9.76 -18.64 27.70
C LEU A 99 9.82 -19.20 29.12
N SER A 100 8.90 -20.13 29.40
CA SER A 100 8.80 -20.96 30.60
C SER A 100 10.09 -21.68 30.96
#